data_AF-A0A1C6HDG5-F1
#
_entry.id   AF-A0A1C6HDG5-F1
#
_cell.length_a   1.000
_cell.length_b   1.000
_cell.length_c   1.000
_cell.angle_alpha   90.00
_cell.angle_beta   90.00
_cell.angle_gamma   90.00
#
_symmetry.space_group_name_H-M   'P 1'
#
loop_
_entity.id
_entity.type
_entity.pdbx_description
1 polymer ?
#
loop_
_entity_poly.entity_id
_entity_poly.type
_entity_poly.pdbx_seq_one_letter_code
_entity_poly.pdbx_strand_id
1 'polypeptide(L)'
;MISFTQNATRYISKLSNKLRRKFDMLSSRKEFSGSQGRTLRFLLSQTEDIYQKDIEEEYSIRPSTATQLLKQMEKNGLIIREPEAYDNRLKKIVVTDKALLYKQQVIEDLTTLEETLIKGISETDLQVFFRVTEKMMDNLSE
;
A
#
# COMPACT_ATOMS: atom_id res chain seq x y z
N MET A 1 -27.71 -8.26 17.14
CA MET A 1 -26.90 -8.72 18.29
C MET A 1 -25.58 -9.23 17.72
N ILE A 2 -24.49 -8.46 17.81
CA ILE A 2 -23.18 -8.91 17.31
C ILE A 2 -22.70 -10.01 18.26
N SER A 3 -22.66 -11.25 17.78
CA SER A 3 -22.14 -12.37 18.53
C SER A 3 -20.70 -12.09 18.99
N PHE A 4 -20.42 -12.27 20.28
CA PHE A 4 -19.09 -12.08 20.89
C PHE A 4 -17.98 -12.93 20.23
N THR A 5 -18.34 -13.90 19.37
CA THR A 5 -17.42 -14.80 18.66
C THR A 5 -16.97 -14.32 17.28
N GLN A 6 -17.69 -13.38 16.63
CA GLN A 6 -17.33 -12.82 15.32
C GLN A 6 -17.21 -11.30 15.37
N ASN A 7 -16.04 -10.82 15.76
CA ASN A 7 -15.69 -9.39 15.79
C ASN A 7 -14.96 -9.01 14.50
N ALA A 8 -15.58 -8.20 13.64
CA ALA A 8 -15.03 -7.77 12.35
C ALA A 8 -13.64 -7.13 12.49
N THR A 9 -13.47 -6.20 13.45
CA THR A 9 -12.19 -5.53 13.74
C THR A 9 -11.06 -6.54 14.01
N ARG A 10 -11.33 -7.61 14.77
CA ARG A 10 -10.36 -8.66 15.07
C ARG A 10 -9.98 -9.47 13.83
N TYR A 11 -10.94 -9.82 12.98
CA TYR A 11 -10.66 -10.56 11.74
C TYR A 11 -9.89 -9.71 10.73
N ILE A 12 -10.28 -8.45 10.54
CA ILE A 12 -9.56 -7.47 9.71
C ILE A 12 -8.13 -7.31 10.21
N SER A 13 -7.95 -7.11 11.53
CA SER A 13 -6.60 -6.97 12.12
C SER A 13 -5.74 -8.21 11.93
N LYS A 14 -6.31 -9.41 12.10
CA LYS A 14 -5.59 -10.67 11.88
C LYS A 14 -5.19 -10.85 10.42
N LEU A 15 -6.09 -10.54 9.48
CA LEU A 15 -5.82 -10.61 8.05
C LEU A 15 -4.75 -9.60 7.65
N SER A 16 -4.89 -8.33 8.05
CA SER A 16 -3.91 -7.26 7.83
C SER A 16 -2.52 -7.65 8.35
N ASN A 17 -2.44 -8.24 9.54
CA ASN A 17 -1.17 -8.73 10.10
C ASN A 17 -0.57 -9.93 9.34
N LYS A 18 -1.39 -10.80 8.73
CA LYS A 18 -0.91 -11.88 7.86
C LYS A 18 -0.40 -11.31 6.53
N LEU A 19 -1.15 -10.40 5.92
CA LEU A 19 -0.76 -9.67 4.71
C LEU A 19 0.55 -8.93 4.94
N ARG A 20 0.67 -8.18 6.04
CA ARG A 20 1.92 -7.49 6.43
C ARG A 20 3.12 -8.42 6.48
N ARG A 21 3.00 -9.55 7.18
CA ARG A 21 4.10 -10.53 7.25
C ARG A 21 4.47 -11.11 5.88
N LYS A 22 3.48 -11.38 5.02
CA LYS A 22 3.74 -11.86 3.65
C LYS A 22 4.45 -10.79 2.81
N PHE A 23 4.01 -9.55 2.87
CA PHE A 23 4.67 -8.42 2.22
C PHE A 23 6.11 -8.21 2.71
N ASP A 24 6.33 -8.28 4.03
CA ASP A 24 7.67 -8.17 4.61
C ASP A 24 8.59 -9.30 4.13
N MET A 25 8.06 -10.52 3.96
CA MET A 25 8.81 -11.66 3.39
C MET A 25 9.16 -11.44 1.92
N LEU A 26 8.23 -10.94 1.09
CA LEU A 26 8.49 -10.65 -0.33
C LEU A 26 9.54 -9.54 -0.48
N SER A 27 9.46 -8.51 0.37
CA SER A 27 10.40 -7.38 0.38
C SER A 27 11.74 -7.69 1.07
N SER A 28 11.86 -8.84 1.75
CA SER A 28 13.09 -9.24 2.47
C SER A 28 14.30 -9.53 1.56
N ARG A 29 14.15 -9.35 0.24
CA ARG A 29 15.25 -9.34 -0.73
C ARG A 29 16.12 -8.08 -0.58
N LYS A 30 16.79 -7.91 0.57
CA LYS A 30 17.91 -7.00 0.97
C LYS A 30 17.93 -5.50 0.54
N GLU A 31 17.15 -5.06 -0.43
CA GLU A 31 17.28 -3.75 -1.09
C GLU A 31 16.37 -2.68 -0.47
N PHE A 32 15.23 -3.06 0.10
CA PHE A 32 14.27 -2.14 0.73
C PHE A 32 13.39 -2.82 1.78
N SER A 33 12.79 -2.05 2.69
CA SER A 33 11.89 -2.58 3.73
C SER A 33 10.50 -2.92 3.17
N GLY A 34 9.71 -3.71 3.90
CA GLY A 34 8.34 -4.05 3.50
C GLY A 34 7.42 -2.85 3.30
N SER A 35 7.59 -1.78 4.09
CA SER A 35 6.85 -0.52 3.89
C SER A 35 7.30 0.21 2.63
N GLN A 36 8.60 0.21 2.33
CA GLN A 36 9.13 0.82 1.11
C GLN A 36 8.70 0.06 -0.14
N GLY A 37 8.69 -1.28 -0.10
CA GLY A 37 8.20 -2.12 -1.21
C GLY A 37 6.72 -1.88 -1.49
N ARG A 38 5.90 -1.74 -0.44
CA ARG A 38 4.48 -1.38 -0.57
C ARG A 38 4.29 0.00 -1.19
N THR A 39 4.97 1.01 -0.68
CA THR A 39 4.85 2.37 -1.24
C THR A 39 5.38 2.44 -2.66
N LEU A 40 6.49 1.74 -2.98
CA LEU A 40 7.01 1.66 -4.33
C LEU A 40 6.02 0.99 -5.28
N ARG A 41 5.35 -0.09 -4.85
CA ARG A 41 4.21 -0.67 -5.59
C ARG A 41 3.16 0.39 -5.89
N PHE A 42 2.69 1.09 -4.86
CA PHE A 42 1.60 2.05 -5.02
C PHE A 42 2.01 3.10 -6.06
N LEU A 43 3.19 3.70 -5.92
CA LEU A 43 3.72 4.66 -6.88
C LEU A 43 3.82 4.10 -8.32
N LEU A 44 4.18 2.83 -8.48
CA LEU A 44 4.32 2.19 -9.80
C LEU A 44 2.99 1.76 -10.43
N SER A 45 1.92 1.66 -9.66
CA SER A 45 0.58 1.32 -10.15
C SER A 45 -0.28 2.53 -10.52
N GLN A 46 0.14 3.75 -10.14
CA GLN A 46 -0.60 4.97 -10.45
C GLN A 46 -0.22 5.52 -11.82
N THR A 47 -1.22 6.10 -12.50
CA THR A 47 -1.04 6.88 -13.74
C THR A 47 -1.03 8.38 -13.49
N GLU A 48 -1.53 8.80 -12.32
CA GLU A 48 -1.62 10.20 -11.91
C GLU A 48 -0.43 10.62 -11.04
N ASP A 49 -0.31 11.93 -10.85
CA ASP A 49 0.73 12.51 -10.02
C ASP A 49 0.44 12.27 -8.54
N ILE A 50 1.41 11.68 -7.83
CA ILE A 50 1.26 11.28 -6.45
C ILE A 50 2.02 12.22 -5.52
N TYR A 51 1.34 12.59 -4.44
CA TYR A 51 1.82 13.45 -3.37
C TYR A 51 1.84 12.68 -2.06
N GLN A 52 2.46 13.27 -1.03
CA GLN A 52 2.53 12.64 0.29
C GLN A 52 1.14 12.34 0.87
N LYS A 53 0.16 13.22 0.63
CA LYS A 53 -1.21 13.07 1.12
C LYS A 53 -1.89 11.80 0.60
N ASP A 54 -1.63 11.43 -0.65
CA ASP A 54 -2.21 10.22 -1.23
C ASP A 54 -1.64 8.95 -0.58
N ILE A 55 -0.37 8.97 -0.18
CA ILE A 55 0.26 7.87 0.57
C ILE A 55 -0.26 7.81 2.02
N GLU A 56 -0.53 8.97 2.62
CA GLU A 56 -1.16 9.06 3.94
C GLU A 56 -2.56 8.45 3.92
N GLU A 57 -3.34 8.75 2.88
CA GLU A 57 -4.70 8.23 2.68
C GLU A 57 -4.69 6.74 2.35
N GLU A 58 -3.92 6.31 1.35
CA GLU A 58 -3.79 4.91 0.91
C GLU A 58 -3.44 3.97 2.06
N TYR A 59 -2.52 4.38 2.93
CA TYR A 59 -2.08 3.53 4.06
C TYR A 59 -2.69 3.93 5.39
N SER A 60 -3.55 4.95 5.43
CA SER A 60 -4.11 5.52 6.65
C SER A 60 -3.04 5.79 7.72
N ILE A 61 -1.91 6.38 7.31
CA ILE A 61 -0.77 6.69 8.18
C ILE A 61 -0.68 8.18 8.51
N ARG A 62 -0.09 8.50 9.66
CA ARG A 62 0.11 9.89 10.07
C ARG A 62 1.12 10.60 9.17
N PRO A 63 1.02 11.93 8.99
CA PRO A 63 1.96 12.69 8.16
C PRO A 63 3.43 12.53 8.55
N SER A 64 3.72 12.42 9.84
CA SER A 64 5.08 12.18 10.34
C SER A 64 5.63 10.82 9.93
N THR A 65 4.78 9.79 9.90
CA THR A 65 5.14 8.44 9.45
C THR A 65 5.40 8.42 7.95
N ALA A 66 4.52 9.04 7.15
CA ALA A 66 4.72 9.19 5.71
C ALA A 66 6.03 9.94 5.39
N THR A 67 6.28 11.04 6.11
CA THR A 67 7.51 11.83 5.97
C THR A 67 8.77 10.98 6.20
N GLN A 68 8.79 10.17 7.27
CA GLN A 68 9.94 9.32 7.60
C GLN A 68 10.14 8.22 6.55
N LEU A 69 9.05 7.59 6.09
CA LEU A 69 9.08 6.58 5.05
C LEU A 69 9.66 7.13 3.74
N LEU A 70 9.15 8.27 3.28
CA LEU A 70 9.60 8.92 2.05
C LEU A 70 11.05 9.38 2.14
N LYS A 71 11.50 9.90 3.29
CA LYS A 71 12.91 10.26 3.50
C LYS A 71 13.83 9.04 3.36
N GLN A 72 13.41 7.88 3.85
CA GLN A 72 14.18 6.65 3.69
C GLN A 72 14.19 6.17 2.24
N MET A 73 13.08 6.31 1.52
CA MET A 73 13.00 5.95 0.10
C MET A 73 13.89 6.85 -0.78
N GLU A 74 13.93 8.15 -0.51
CA GLU A 74 14.87 9.09 -1.16
C GLU A 74 16.32 8.71 -0.87
N LYS A 75 16.65 8.45 0.40
CA LYS A 75 17.99 8.02 0.81
C LYS A 75 18.43 6.74 0.10
N ASN A 76 17.50 5.82 -0.15
CA ASN A 76 17.76 4.58 -0.86
C ASN A 76 17.77 4.74 -2.39
N GLY A 77 17.51 5.95 -2.89
CA GLY A 77 17.48 6.27 -4.31
C GLY A 77 16.28 5.67 -5.05
N LEU A 78 15.18 5.37 -4.35
CA LEU A 78 13.97 4.79 -4.95
C LEU A 78 13.02 5.86 -5.49
N ILE A 79 13.02 7.04 -4.87
CA ILE A 79 12.15 8.16 -5.26
C ILE A 79 12.93 9.46 -5.21
N ILE A 80 12.37 10.47 -5.85
CA ILE A 80 12.70 11.88 -5.67
C ILE A 80 11.41 12.66 -5.38
N ARG A 81 11.53 13.75 -4.62
CA ARG A 81 10.43 14.70 -4.38
C ARG A 81 10.70 16.00 -5.10
N GLU A 82 10.00 16.20 -6.21
CA GLU A 82 10.15 17.38 -7.05
C GLU A 82 9.09 18.42 -6.69
N PRO A 83 9.47 19.69 -6.46
CA PRO A 83 8.48 20.75 -6.29
C PRO A 83 7.71 20.97 -7.59
N GLU A 84 6.40 21.24 -7.46
CA GLU A 84 5.61 21.68 -8.59
C GLU A 84 6.03 23.07 -9.05
N ALA A 85 6.03 23.30 -10.37
CA ALA A 85 6.49 24.55 -10.97
C ALA A 85 5.71 25.78 -10.47
N TYR A 86 4.45 25.57 -10.07
CA TYR A 86 3.55 26.62 -9.59
C TYR A 86 3.45 26.71 -8.05
N ASP A 87 3.89 25.69 -7.30
CA ASP A 87 3.93 25.71 -5.84
C ASP A 87 5.05 24.83 -5.28
N ASN A 88 6.13 25.45 -4.81
CA ASN A 88 7.28 24.76 -4.21
C ASN A 88 6.97 24.00 -2.90
N ARG A 89 5.82 24.25 -2.28
CA ARG A 89 5.35 23.52 -1.09
C ARG A 89 4.71 22.18 -1.48
N LEU A 90 4.19 22.09 -2.69
CA LEU A 90 3.60 20.89 -3.24
C LEU A 90 4.71 20.08 -3.90
N LYS A 91 4.99 18.90 -3.36
CA LYS A 91 6.08 18.04 -3.84
C LYS A 91 5.52 16.74 -4.40
N LYS A 92 5.64 16.61 -5.72
CA LYS A 92 5.34 15.39 -6.45
C LYS A 92 6.37 14.31 -6.14
N ILE A 93 5.90 13.09 -5.96
CA ILE A 93 6.73 11.92 -5.71
C ILE A 93 6.95 11.22 -7.04
N VAL A 94 8.21 11.19 -7.49
CA VAL A 94 8.61 10.57 -8.75
C VAL A 94 9.49 9.37 -8.46
N VAL A 95 9.20 8.24 -9.10
CA VAL A 95 10.04 7.03 -9.02
C VAL A 95 11.31 7.22 -9.85
N THR A 96 12.45 6.75 -9.35
CA THR A 96 13.73 6.82 -10.06
C THR A 96 13.91 5.66 -11.03
N ASP A 97 14.88 5.77 -11.94
CA ASP A 97 15.30 4.65 -12.80
C ASP A 97 15.72 3.41 -12.00
N LYS A 98 16.38 3.63 -10.85
CA LYS A 98 16.73 2.54 -9.92
C LYS A 98 15.47 1.82 -9.43
N ALA A 99 14.42 2.56 -9.08
CA ALA A 99 13.14 2.00 -8.68
C ALA A 99 12.46 1.21 -9.81
N LEU A 100 12.57 1.66 -11.06
CA LEU A 100 12.00 0.99 -12.22
C LEU A 100 12.61 -0.39 -12.47
N LEU A 101 13.88 -0.62 -12.10
CA LEU A 101 14.50 -1.95 -12.17
C LEU A 101 13.76 -2.98 -11.29
N TYR A 102 13.14 -2.53 -10.19
CA TYR A 102 12.36 -3.41 -9.31
C TYR A 102 10.89 -3.52 -9.74
N LYS A 103 10.43 -2.74 -10.73
CA LYS A 103 9.01 -2.68 -11.11
C LYS A 103 8.47 -4.06 -11.47
N GLN A 104 9.18 -4.80 -12.32
CA GLN A 104 8.76 -6.12 -12.76
C GLN A 104 8.67 -7.10 -11.58
N GLN A 105 9.68 -7.12 -10.71
CA GLN A 105 9.69 -7.98 -9.53
C GLN A 105 8.55 -7.64 -8.56
N VAL A 106 8.32 -6.34 -8.33
CA VAL A 106 7.24 -5.87 -7.46
C VAL A 106 5.88 -6.31 -8.03
N ILE A 107 5.66 -6.19 -9.33
CA ILE A 107 4.42 -6.66 -9.99
C ILE A 107 4.24 -8.17 -9.80
N GLU A 108 5.28 -8.97 -10.04
CA GLU A 108 5.21 -10.43 -9.90
C GLU A 108 4.91 -10.87 -8.47
N ASP A 109 5.56 -10.24 -7.48
CA ASP A 109 5.33 -10.52 -6.06
C ASP A 109 3.87 -10.22 -5.66
N LEU A 110 3.25 -9.24 -6.31
CA LEU A 110 1.87 -8.84 -6.06
C LEU A 110 0.85 -9.75 -6.71
N THR A 111 1.06 -10.07 -7.98
CA THR A 111 0.22 -11.03 -8.67
C THR A 111 0.21 -12.34 -7.89
N THR A 112 1.38 -12.81 -7.45
CA THR A 112 1.50 -14.03 -6.64
C THR A 112 0.78 -13.93 -5.29
N LEU A 113 0.90 -12.78 -4.60
CA LEU A 113 0.24 -12.56 -3.31
C LEU A 113 -1.29 -12.50 -3.48
N GLU A 114 -1.77 -11.79 -4.49
CA GLU A 114 -3.18 -11.63 -4.78
C GLU A 114 -3.81 -12.97 -5.15
N GLU A 115 -3.17 -13.72 -6.06
CA GLU A 115 -3.57 -15.10 -6.41
C GLU A 115 -3.66 -15.99 -5.17
N THR A 116 -2.70 -15.85 -4.25
CA THR A 116 -2.71 -16.61 -2.99
C THR A 116 -3.85 -16.17 -2.06
N LEU A 117 -4.15 -14.86 -2.02
CA LEU A 117 -5.18 -14.29 -1.16
C LEU A 117 -6.58 -14.73 -1.59
N ILE A 118 -6.83 -14.78 -2.90
CA ILE A 118 -8.14 -15.12 -3.47
C ILE A 118 -8.29 -16.63 -3.79
N LYS A 119 -7.22 -17.42 -3.62
CA LYS A 119 -7.20 -18.84 -3.98
C LYS A 119 -8.35 -19.61 -3.32
N GLY A 120 -9.21 -20.18 -4.15
CA GLY A 120 -10.34 -21.01 -3.72
C GLY A 120 -11.57 -20.22 -3.24
N ILE A 121 -11.59 -18.90 -3.44
CA ILE A 121 -12.76 -18.04 -3.19
C ILE A 121 -13.51 -17.88 -4.51
N SER A 122 -14.84 -17.98 -4.47
CA SER A 122 -15.67 -17.76 -5.66
C SER A 122 -15.71 -16.27 -6.03
N GLU A 123 -15.88 -15.98 -7.31
CA GLU A 123 -16.04 -14.59 -7.79
C GLU A 123 -17.20 -13.88 -7.08
N THR A 124 -18.30 -14.60 -6.83
CA THR A 124 -19.47 -14.07 -6.11
C THR A 124 -19.14 -13.68 -4.67
N ASP A 125 -18.32 -14.47 -3.97
CA ASP A 125 -17.92 -14.16 -2.59
C ASP A 125 -16.95 -12.98 -2.54
N LEU A 126 -16.05 -12.86 -3.54
CA LEU A 126 -15.16 -11.70 -3.67
C LEU A 126 -15.94 -10.41 -3.90
N GLN A 127 -16.94 -10.43 -4.79
CA GLN A 127 -17.80 -9.27 -5.01
C GLN A 127 -18.56 -8.86 -3.74
N VAL A 128 -19.05 -9.83 -2.96
CA VAL A 128 -19.66 -9.55 -1.65
C VAL A 128 -18.64 -8.93 -0.69
N PHE A 129 -17.41 -9.46 -0.64
CA PHE A 129 -16.35 -8.94 0.20
C PHE A 129 -16.01 -7.48 -0.12
N PHE A 130 -15.81 -7.13 -1.40
CA PHE A 130 -15.51 -5.75 -1.81
C PHE A 130 -16.63 -4.80 -1.42
N ARG A 131 -17.88 -5.12 -1.76
CA ARG A 131 -19.05 -4.29 -1.43
C ARG A 131 -19.20 -4.07 0.08
N VAL A 132 -19.01 -5.11 0.90
CA VAL A 132 -19.13 -4.99 2.35
C VAL A 132 -17.99 -4.17 2.95
N THR A 133 -16.77 -4.35 2.45
CA THR A 133 -15.59 -3.62 2.94
C THR A 133 -15.67 -2.14 2.57
N GLU A 134 -16.11 -1.81 1.36
CA GLU A 134 -16.39 -0.43 0.94
C GLU A 134 -17.38 0.24 1.89
N LYS A 135 -18.50 -0.42 2.19
CA LYS A 135 -19.48 0.14 3.14
C LYS A 135 -18.91 0.32 4.55
N MET A 136 -17.99 -0.53 4.99
CA MET A 136 -17.29 -0.36 6.27
C MET A 136 -16.37 0.87 6.27
N MET A 137 -15.69 1.15 5.15
CA MET A 137 -14.83 2.33 5.00
C MET A 137 -15.64 3.63 4.98
N ASP A 138 -16.79 3.64 4.29
CA ASP A 138 -17.73 4.76 4.30
C ASP A 138 -18.17 5.09 5.74
N ASN A 139 -18.59 4.08 6.50
CA ASN A 139 -19.06 4.26 7.89
C ASN A 139 -17.97 4.79 8.83
N LEU A 140 -16.68 4.65 8.50
CA LEU A 140 -15.56 5.17 9.30
C LEU A 140 -15.12 6.57 8.87
N SER A 141 -15.65 7.05 7.76
CA SER A 141 -15.38 8.37 7.18
C SER A 141 -16.51 9.37 7.44
N GLU A 142 -17.64 8.91 8.00
CA GLU A 142 -18.67 9.72 8.68
C GLU A 142 -18.16 10.31 10.00
#